data_AF-A0AAW4PVP5-F1
#
_entry.id   AF-A0AAW4PVP5-F1
#
_cell.length_a   1.000
_cell.length_b   1.000
_cell.length_c   1.000
_cell.angle_alpha   90.00
_cell.angle_beta   90.00
_cell.angle_gamma   90.00
#
_symmetry.space_group_name_H-M   'P 1'
#
loop_
_entity.id
_entity.type
_entity.pdbx_description
1 polymer ?
#
loop_
_entity_poly.entity_id
_entity_poly.type
_entity_poly.pdbx_seq_one_letter_code
_entity_poly.pdbx_strand_id
1 'polypeptide(L)'
;MGDEFFLSARPEGGTQANYFRPKAVTEIVFPDVGMIMYPMFWNKYAIYLHENGYELTEQDHLYLWAERDDKRVATDGVLYYALRSLYETRQGRIPDITVGENAASEWLFKPATGTGRGLYDGLVDHFLQVAAGEAPSLSKFTTETLGFMSQRFRARCAENDISFAEQFETQLRNVTHNTGANEREKYGSIVTAFVWAIERCFSAVSALHRTRLSEVVIGSNLNFVRPLLEQAPAATLARLANTQFAIAADEANAFLEAVQAREHGEYLVGSILLIAVVGPSQDRDAILDDLRHLPELYRSRADIIDEASGQFPEANISREVFDVLEPLCYFWSVNYFLADGEDLARHLIANTSGIITDDDIDELFEDHGTAESFERFIELSTQDRYGAELADLLGVLTSMHEDTVVALLDQFRAQLGAGDSPRELFIALLEWNDVLVDESDHYRVTAPIQENDSATFYGVDEVINWTETLTEAVVDG
;
A
#
# COMPACT_ATOMS: atom_id res chain seq x y z
N MET A 1 -2.59 -13.12 20.19
CA MET A 1 -1.35 -12.41 19.83
C MET A 1 -1.84 -11.18 19.12
N GLY A 2 -1.54 -9.99 19.65
CA GLY A 2 -2.04 -8.75 19.07
C GLY A 2 -1.38 -8.55 17.72
N ASP A 3 -2.21 -8.33 16.70
CA ASP A 3 -1.75 -7.87 15.39
C ASP A 3 -1.30 -6.42 15.56
N GLU A 4 0.00 -6.21 15.80
CA GLU A 4 0.61 -4.87 15.79
C GLU A 4 0.72 -4.43 14.32
N PHE A 5 -0.18 -3.55 13.90
CA PHE A 5 -0.07 -2.81 12.65
C PHE A 5 0.78 -1.55 12.90
N PHE A 6 1.59 -1.16 11.91
CA PHE A 6 2.49 -0.02 11.97
C PHE A 6 2.12 0.94 10.84
N LEU A 7 2.03 2.25 11.09
CA LEU A 7 2.32 3.22 10.03
C LEU A 7 3.75 2.97 9.56
N SER A 8 3.93 2.87 8.25
CA SER A 8 5.15 2.53 7.54
C SER A 8 5.35 1.04 7.29
N ALA A 9 5.17 0.67 6.03
CA ALA A 9 6.04 -0.31 5.42
C ALA A 9 6.63 0.39 4.17
N ARG A 10 7.93 0.28 3.84
CA ARG A 10 8.97 -0.65 4.31
C ARG A 10 10.39 -0.18 3.89
N PRO A 11 11.48 -0.77 4.43
CA PRO A 11 11.88 -2.13 4.05
C PRO A 11 11.86 -3.12 5.21
N GLU A 12 11.93 -4.41 4.87
CA GLU A 12 12.12 -5.58 5.75
C GLU A 12 13.42 -5.54 6.61
N GLY A 13 13.93 -4.36 6.92
CA GLY A 13 15.11 -4.09 7.73
C GLY A 13 15.39 -2.60 7.83
N GLY A 14 14.72 -1.91 8.76
CA GLY A 14 15.01 -0.52 9.07
C GLY A 14 14.22 -0.02 10.28
N THR A 15 14.91 0.29 11.37
CA THR A 15 14.36 0.91 12.58
C THR A 15 14.35 2.43 12.40
N GLN A 16 13.49 2.98 11.53
CA GLN A 16 13.35 4.43 11.48
C GLN A 16 12.70 4.93 12.79
N ALA A 17 13.25 5.97 13.39
CA ALA A 17 12.68 6.61 14.57
C ALA A 17 11.76 7.73 14.10
N ASN A 18 10.50 7.75 14.54
CA ASN A 18 9.59 8.87 14.32
C ASN A 18 9.88 9.95 15.38
N TYR A 19 10.02 11.21 14.96
CA TYR A 19 10.37 12.33 15.84
C TYR A 19 9.16 13.17 16.26
N PHE A 20 8.25 13.43 15.35
CA PHE A 20 7.03 14.20 15.56
C PHE A 20 5.80 13.30 15.60
N ARG A 21 5.76 12.30 14.71
CA ARG A 21 4.65 11.33 14.64
C ARG A 21 4.80 10.24 15.71
N PRO A 22 3.71 9.75 16.30
CA PRO A 22 3.74 8.56 17.13
C PRO A 22 4.19 7.32 16.32
N LYS A 23 4.82 6.33 16.98
CA LYS A 23 5.32 5.09 16.32
C LYS A 23 4.24 4.06 16.06
N ALA A 24 3.33 3.91 17.02
CA ALA A 24 2.14 3.10 16.90
C ALA A 24 1.05 4.03 16.40
N VAL A 25 0.92 4.08 15.08
CA VAL A 25 -0.22 4.71 14.47
C VAL A 25 -0.85 3.62 13.65
N THR A 26 -1.95 3.10 14.17
CA THR A 26 -2.82 2.20 13.45
C THR A 26 -3.95 3.07 12.91
N GLU A 27 -4.05 3.23 11.58
CA GLU A 27 -5.31 3.68 10.96
C GLU A 27 -5.76 5.15 11.19
N ILE A 28 -4.86 6.10 11.49
CA ILE A 28 -5.26 7.27 12.31
C ILE A 28 -6.12 8.37 11.73
N VAL A 29 -6.50 8.32 10.48
CA VAL A 29 -7.56 9.24 10.07
C VAL A 29 -8.60 8.58 9.18
N PHE A 30 -8.19 7.50 8.54
CA PHE A 30 -9.05 6.62 7.81
C PHE A 30 -8.54 5.21 8.08
N PRO A 31 -9.42 4.26 8.39
CA PRO A 31 -9.03 2.86 8.33
C PRO A 31 -8.31 2.59 7.01
N ASP A 32 -7.13 2.00 7.11
CA ASP A 32 -6.30 1.51 6.00
C ASP A 32 -5.61 2.54 5.08
N VAL A 33 -5.84 3.85 5.25
CA VAL A 33 -5.03 4.89 4.56
C VAL A 33 -3.70 5.03 5.31
N GLY A 34 -2.62 4.49 4.73
CA GLY A 34 -1.30 4.42 5.36
C GLY A 34 -0.70 3.01 5.45
N MET A 35 -1.48 1.99 5.08
CA MET A 35 -0.97 0.64 4.84
C MET A 35 -0.23 0.59 3.50
N ILE A 36 0.78 -0.28 3.35
CA ILE A 36 1.18 -0.70 1.99
C ILE A 36 -0.03 -1.40 1.39
N MET A 37 -0.72 -0.74 0.48
CA MET A 37 -1.81 -1.32 -0.26
C MET A 37 -1.33 -1.63 -1.66
N TYR A 38 -1.27 -2.93 -1.97
CA TYR A 38 -0.98 -3.34 -3.34
C TYR A 38 -2.15 -2.99 -4.27
N PRO A 39 -1.95 -3.03 -5.60
CA PRO A 39 -3.01 -2.74 -6.58
C PRO A 39 -4.33 -3.45 -6.25
N MET A 40 -5.46 -2.77 -6.50
CA MET A 40 -6.80 -3.18 -6.06
C MET A 40 -7.20 -4.61 -6.48
N PHE A 41 -6.63 -5.12 -7.57
CA PHE A 41 -6.75 -6.53 -7.97
C PHE A 41 -6.53 -7.51 -6.79
N TRP A 42 -5.57 -7.23 -5.91
CA TRP A 42 -5.25 -8.13 -4.80
C TRP A 42 -6.35 -8.22 -3.75
N ASN A 43 -7.23 -7.21 -3.64
CA ASN A 43 -8.44 -7.28 -2.81
C ASN A 43 -9.46 -8.25 -3.42
N LYS A 44 -9.75 -8.12 -4.72
CA LYS A 44 -10.62 -9.05 -5.46
C LYS A 44 -10.11 -10.48 -5.38
N TYR A 45 -8.80 -10.66 -5.51
CA TYR A 45 -8.13 -11.94 -5.39
C TYR A 45 -8.28 -12.56 -3.99
N ALA A 46 -8.14 -11.76 -2.92
CA ALA A 46 -8.37 -12.23 -1.56
C ALA A 46 -9.83 -12.67 -1.33
N ILE A 47 -10.80 -11.93 -1.87
CA ILE A 47 -12.22 -12.31 -1.84
C ILE A 47 -12.44 -13.60 -2.66
N TYR A 48 -11.82 -13.71 -3.84
CA TYR A 48 -11.85 -14.92 -4.66
C TYR A 48 -11.35 -16.15 -3.91
N LEU A 49 -10.24 -16.02 -3.17
CA LEU A 49 -9.71 -17.10 -2.33
C LEU A 49 -10.75 -17.53 -1.29
N HIS A 50 -11.33 -16.58 -0.55
CA HIS A 50 -12.36 -16.90 0.44
C HIS A 50 -13.58 -17.62 -0.18
N GLU A 51 -14.14 -17.07 -1.26
CA GLU A 51 -15.32 -17.65 -1.95
C GLU A 51 -15.04 -19.03 -2.56
N ASN A 52 -13.77 -19.34 -2.83
CA ASN A 52 -13.33 -20.66 -3.25
C ASN A 52 -12.86 -21.53 -2.08
N GLY A 53 -13.18 -21.18 -0.84
CA GLY A 53 -12.93 -22.01 0.34
C GLY A 53 -11.46 -22.10 0.76
N TYR A 54 -10.62 -21.14 0.35
CA TYR A 54 -9.27 -20.98 0.91
C TYR A 54 -9.37 -20.23 2.24
N GLU A 55 -8.77 -20.75 3.30
CA GLU A 55 -8.69 -20.08 4.60
C GLU A 55 -7.58 -19.02 4.55
N LEU A 56 -7.93 -17.73 4.59
CA LEU A 56 -6.98 -16.64 4.39
C LEU A 56 -5.88 -16.61 5.46
N THR A 57 -6.19 -17.03 6.68
CA THR A 57 -5.22 -17.05 7.80
C THR A 57 -4.20 -18.18 7.72
N GLU A 58 -4.44 -19.17 6.85
CA GLU A 58 -3.57 -20.34 6.66
C GLU A 58 -2.68 -20.22 5.39
N GLN A 59 -2.68 -19.08 4.70
CA GLN A 59 -1.96 -18.90 3.43
C GLN A 59 -0.48 -18.52 3.60
N ASP A 60 0.29 -19.28 4.39
CA ASP A 60 1.68 -18.96 4.76
C ASP A 60 2.64 -18.83 3.55
N HIS A 61 2.31 -19.52 2.46
CA HIS A 61 3.12 -19.63 1.25
C HIS A 61 2.49 -18.94 0.02
N LEU A 62 1.54 -18.01 0.24
CA LEU A 62 0.68 -17.44 -0.83
C LEU A 62 1.45 -16.87 -2.01
N TYR A 63 2.67 -16.39 -1.79
CA TYR A 63 3.51 -15.94 -2.88
C TYR A 63 3.79 -17.02 -3.93
N LEU A 64 4.00 -18.26 -3.47
CA LEU A 64 4.35 -19.42 -4.28
C LEU A 64 3.11 -20.21 -4.75
N TRP A 65 2.11 -20.36 -3.88
CA TRP A 65 0.85 -21.08 -4.16
C TRP A 65 -0.22 -20.76 -3.11
N ALA A 66 -1.49 -20.94 -3.44
CA ALA A 66 -2.57 -20.99 -2.45
C ALA A 66 -2.74 -22.42 -1.89
N GLU A 67 -3.14 -22.54 -0.62
CA GLU A 67 -3.34 -23.80 0.09
C GLU A 67 -4.81 -23.99 0.52
N ARG A 68 -5.39 -25.15 0.19
CA ARG A 68 -6.73 -25.57 0.63
C ARG A 68 -6.84 -27.09 0.65
N ASP A 69 -7.47 -27.66 1.67
CA ASP A 69 -7.71 -29.11 1.78
C ASP A 69 -6.45 -29.97 1.55
N ASP A 70 -5.32 -29.58 2.17
CA ASP A 70 -3.99 -30.18 1.97
C ASP A 70 -3.45 -30.15 0.52
N LYS A 71 -4.07 -29.36 -0.37
CA LYS A 71 -3.63 -29.16 -1.74
C LYS A 71 -2.99 -27.79 -1.91
N ARG A 72 -1.89 -27.79 -2.64
CA ARG A 72 -1.16 -26.60 -3.09
C ARG A 72 -1.55 -26.32 -4.53
N VAL A 73 -1.92 -25.08 -4.83
CA VAL A 73 -2.32 -24.65 -6.18
C VAL A 73 -1.41 -23.52 -6.63
N ALA A 74 -0.34 -23.87 -7.36
CA ALA A 74 0.67 -22.89 -7.80
C ALA A 74 0.14 -21.85 -8.80
N THR A 75 -0.93 -22.18 -9.53
CA THR A 75 -1.62 -21.25 -10.44
C THR A 75 -2.54 -20.27 -9.71
N ASP A 76 -2.76 -20.48 -8.42
CA ASP A 76 -3.43 -19.54 -7.54
C ASP A 76 -2.37 -18.94 -6.59
N GLY A 77 -1.13 -18.78 -7.04
CA GLY A 77 -0.08 -18.10 -6.29
C GLY A 77 0.11 -16.66 -6.78
N VAL A 78 0.58 -15.76 -5.92
CA VAL A 78 0.86 -14.35 -6.30
C VAL A 78 1.84 -14.29 -7.47
N LEU A 79 2.89 -15.13 -7.48
CA LEU A 79 3.88 -15.16 -8.56
C LEU A 79 3.25 -15.50 -9.92
N TYR A 80 2.25 -16.38 -9.95
CA TYR A 80 1.54 -16.72 -11.18
C TYR A 80 0.84 -15.49 -11.76
N TYR A 81 0.05 -14.80 -10.94
CA TYR A 81 -0.70 -13.62 -11.37
C TYR A 81 0.21 -12.44 -11.71
N ALA A 82 1.29 -12.22 -10.96
CA ALA A 82 2.27 -11.17 -11.26
C ALA A 82 2.91 -11.36 -12.64
N LEU A 83 3.41 -12.56 -12.96
CA LEU A 83 4.02 -12.85 -14.27
C LEU A 83 3.00 -12.81 -15.42
N ARG A 84 1.75 -13.20 -15.17
CA ARG A 84 0.66 -13.14 -16.14
C ARG A 84 0.25 -11.69 -16.41
N SER A 85 0.12 -10.87 -15.37
CA SER A 85 -0.24 -9.46 -15.49
C SER A 85 0.83 -8.69 -16.26
N LEU A 86 2.11 -8.81 -15.87
CA LEU A 86 3.19 -8.06 -16.52
C LEU A 86 3.24 -8.30 -18.04
N TYR A 87 2.94 -9.53 -18.48
CA TYR A 87 2.78 -9.82 -19.91
C TYR A 87 1.62 -9.03 -20.53
N GLU A 88 0.42 -9.07 -19.94
CA GLU A 88 -0.76 -8.38 -20.49
C GLU A 88 -0.59 -6.85 -20.45
N THR A 89 0.05 -6.30 -19.42
CA THR A 89 0.40 -4.88 -19.31
C THR A 89 1.32 -4.45 -20.45
N ARG A 90 2.35 -5.25 -20.77
CA ARG A 90 3.23 -4.99 -21.92
C ARG A 90 2.53 -5.07 -23.28
N GLN A 91 1.41 -5.78 -23.35
CA GLN A 91 0.54 -5.77 -24.53
C GLN A 91 -0.41 -4.56 -24.56
N GLY A 92 -0.33 -3.66 -23.59
CA GLY A 92 -1.19 -2.47 -23.47
C GLY A 92 -2.64 -2.80 -23.13
N ARG A 93 -2.89 -3.93 -22.44
CA ARG A 93 -4.26 -4.43 -22.21
C ARG A 93 -4.82 -4.13 -20.83
N ILE A 94 -3.96 -4.01 -19.83
CA ILE A 94 -4.36 -3.84 -18.42
C ILE A 94 -3.31 -3.01 -17.67
N PRO A 95 -3.67 -2.42 -16.52
CA PRO A 95 -2.71 -1.89 -15.56
C PRO A 95 -1.73 -2.95 -15.03
N ASP A 96 -0.56 -2.53 -14.57
CA ASP A 96 0.39 -3.42 -13.90
C ASP A 96 -0.07 -3.72 -12.47
N ILE A 97 -0.27 -5.00 -12.14
CA ILE A 97 -0.61 -5.44 -10.79
C ILE A 97 0.56 -6.18 -10.11
N THR A 98 1.75 -6.12 -10.69
CA THR A 98 2.92 -6.89 -10.27
C THR A 98 3.34 -6.55 -8.84
N VAL A 99 3.59 -7.59 -8.04
CA VAL A 99 4.08 -7.47 -6.66
C VAL A 99 5.09 -8.57 -6.31
N GLY A 100 5.77 -8.41 -5.19
CA GLY A 100 6.63 -9.44 -4.60
C GLY A 100 8.02 -9.57 -5.20
N GLU A 101 8.36 -8.81 -6.24
CA GLU A 101 9.69 -8.88 -6.87
C GLU A 101 10.81 -8.59 -5.86
N ASN A 102 10.71 -7.46 -5.15
CA ASN A 102 11.67 -7.10 -4.11
C ASN A 102 11.69 -8.10 -2.95
N ALA A 103 10.51 -8.58 -2.55
CA ALA A 103 10.38 -9.57 -1.47
C ALA A 103 11.01 -10.93 -1.84
N ALA A 104 10.99 -11.29 -3.13
CA ALA A 104 11.50 -12.53 -3.69
C ALA A 104 12.99 -12.48 -4.08
N SER A 105 13.55 -11.26 -4.11
CA SER A 105 14.96 -11.03 -4.38
C SER A 105 15.83 -11.76 -3.37
N GLU A 106 16.98 -12.24 -3.82
CA GLU A 106 18.03 -12.93 -3.05
C GLU A 106 17.72 -14.35 -2.58
N TRP A 107 16.46 -14.72 -2.29
CA TRP A 107 16.12 -16.08 -1.87
C TRP A 107 15.60 -16.95 -3.01
N LEU A 108 14.66 -16.46 -3.83
CA LEU A 108 14.17 -17.18 -5.00
C LEU A 108 14.92 -16.72 -6.26
N PHE A 109 15.05 -15.41 -6.43
CA PHE A 109 15.57 -14.82 -7.66
C PHE A 109 16.84 -14.02 -7.46
N LYS A 110 17.59 -13.80 -8.54
CA LYS A 110 18.72 -12.87 -8.52
C LYS A 110 18.20 -11.43 -8.45
N PRO A 111 18.93 -10.53 -7.76
CA PRO A 111 18.65 -9.10 -7.86
C PRO A 111 18.72 -8.63 -9.32
N ALA A 112 17.85 -7.68 -9.69
CA ALA A 112 17.90 -7.06 -11.00
C ALA A 112 19.26 -6.37 -11.21
N THR A 113 19.90 -6.61 -12.37
CA THR A 113 21.23 -6.06 -12.68
C THR A 113 21.19 -4.85 -13.61
N GLY A 114 20.00 -4.45 -14.07
CA GLY A 114 19.79 -3.35 -15.02
C GLY A 114 19.09 -2.16 -14.36
N THR A 115 19.44 -0.94 -14.79
CA THR A 115 18.72 0.27 -14.39
C THR A 115 17.36 0.33 -15.09
N GLY A 116 16.28 0.47 -14.32
CA GLY A 116 14.93 0.72 -14.85
C GLY A 116 14.20 -0.50 -15.43
N ARG A 117 14.66 -1.73 -15.15
CA ARG A 117 13.92 -2.98 -15.44
C ARG A 117 14.02 -3.93 -14.27
N GLY A 118 12.89 -4.53 -13.91
CA GLY A 118 12.81 -5.55 -12.89
C GLY A 118 13.35 -6.91 -13.35
N LEU A 119 13.51 -7.83 -12.42
CA LEU A 119 13.72 -9.23 -12.67
C LEU A 119 12.57 -9.85 -13.46
N TYR A 120 11.32 -9.55 -13.10
CA TYR A 120 10.17 -10.16 -13.77
C TYR A 120 10.16 -9.79 -15.24
N ASP A 121 10.57 -8.56 -15.59
CA ASP A 121 10.74 -8.13 -16.97
C ASP A 121 11.64 -9.08 -17.79
N GLY A 122 12.74 -9.54 -17.19
CA GLY A 122 13.66 -10.47 -17.83
C GLY A 122 13.08 -11.88 -17.98
N LEU A 123 12.29 -12.35 -17.01
CA LEU A 123 11.56 -13.62 -17.12
C LEU A 123 10.48 -13.55 -18.21
N VAL A 124 9.72 -12.46 -18.29
CA VAL A 124 8.71 -12.26 -19.33
C VAL A 124 9.35 -12.23 -20.71
N ASP A 125 10.45 -11.48 -20.89
CA ASP A 125 11.20 -11.44 -22.16
C ASP A 125 11.66 -12.86 -22.57
N HIS A 126 12.21 -13.62 -21.63
CA HIS A 126 12.68 -14.99 -21.87
C HIS A 126 11.54 -15.94 -22.24
N PHE A 127 10.39 -15.82 -21.57
CA PHE A 127 9.22 -16.66 -21.88
C PHE A 127 8.55 -16.27 -23.20
N LEU A 128 8.57 -14.99 -23.57
CA LEU A 128 8.04 -14.51 -24.84
C LEU A 128 8.81 -15.04 -26.05
N GLN A 129 10.13 -15.12 -25.96
CA GLN A 129 10.96 -15.72 -27.02
C GLN A 129 10.48 -17.15 -27.34
N VAL A 130 10.11 -17.92 -26.32
CA VAL A 130 9.59 -19.28 -26.52
C VAL A 130 8.17 -19.26 -27.07
N ALA A 131 7.30 -18.39 -26.56
CA ALA A 131 5.93 -18.27 -27.06
C ALA A 131 5.88 -17.89 -28.56
N ALA A 132 6.81 -17.03 -29.01
CA ALA A 132 7.00 -16.63 -30.40
C ALA A 132 7.60 -17.74 -31.30
N GLY A 133 8.08 -18.84 -30.73
CA GLY A 133 8.72 -19.93 -31.48
C GLY A 133 10.20 -19.68 -31.79
N GLU A 134 10.81 -18.69 -31.13
CA GLU A 134 12.24 -18.34 -31.24
C GLU A 134 13.10 -19.12 -30.22
N ALA A 135 12.48 -20.10 -29.55
CA ALA A 135 13.08 -20.85 -28.46
C ALA A 135 14.39 -21.55 -28.86
N PRO A 136 15.43 -21.52 -28.00
CA PRO A 136 16.46 -22.54 -28.04
C PRO A 136 15.85 -23.93 -27.73
N SER A 137 16.63 -25.01 -27.84
CA SER A 137 16.15 -26.34 -27.43
C SER A 137 15.58 -26.32 -26.00
N LEU A 138 14.59 -27.16 -25.70
CA LEU A 138 13.90 -27.19 -24.40
C LEU A 138 14.87 -27.25 -23.20
N SER A 139 15.93 -28.05 -23.31
CA SER A 139 16.99 -28.15 -22.30
C SER A 139 17.79 -26.85 -22.13
N LYS A 140 18.10 -26.15 -23.24
CA LYS A 140 18.80 -24.87 -23.17
C LYS A 140 17.89 -23.79 -22.58
N PHE A 141 16.62 -23.74 -22.97
CA PHE A 141 15.63 -22.80 -22.41
C PHE A 141 15.50 -22.93 -20.89
N THR A 142 15.30 -24.15 -20.40
CA THR A 142 15.15 -24.41 -18.95
C THR A 142 16.44 -24.12 -18.17
N THR A 143 17.61 -24.39 -18.76
CA THR A 143 18.92 -24.03 -18.19
C THR A 143 19.10 -22.51 -18.12
N GLU A 144 18.69 -21.78 -19.15
CA GLU A 144 18.74 -20.31 -19.16
C GLU A 144 17.76 -19.72 -18.13
N THR A 145 16.57 -20.33 -17.95
CA THR A 145 15.63 -19.94 -16.89
C THR A 145 16.23 -20.10 -15.50
N LEU A 146 16.97 -21.19 -15.24
CA LEU A 146 17.73 -21.36 -13.99
C LEU A 146 18.73 -20.20 -13.75
N GLY A 147 19.19 -19.55 -14.81
CA GLY A 147 20.02 -18.36 -14.78
C GLY A 147 19.38 -17.15 -14.09
N PHE A 148 18.06 -17.07 -14.00
CA PHE A 148 17.34 -16.01 -13.26
C PHE A 148 17.18 -16.32 -11.77
N MET A 149 17.35 -17.58 -11.36
CA MET A 149 17.19 -17.99 -9.95
C MET A 149 18.40 -17.58 -9.10
N SER A 150 18.15 -17.26 -7.83
CA SER A 150 19.18 -16.82 -6.87
C SER A 150 20.29 -17.87 -6.70
N GLN A 151 21.46 -17.46 -6.21
CA GLN A 151 22.49 -18.44 -5.82
C GLN A 151 22.01 -19.33 -4.68
N ARG A 152 21.25 -18.77 -3.72
CA ARG A 152 20.70 -19.50 -2.58
C ARG A 152 19.77 -20.63 -3.04
N PHE A 153 18.79 -20.32 -3.89
CA PHE A 153 17.86 -21.31 -4.45
C PHE A 153 18.62 -22.43 -5.17
N ARG A 154 19.54 -22.05 -6.07
CA ARG A 154 20.34 -23.02 -6.83
C ARG A 154 21.19 -23.92 -5.95
N ALA A 155 21.87 -23.36 -4.95
CA ALA A 155 22.69 -24.12 -4.01
C ALA A 155 21.84 -25.10 -3.19
N ARG A 156 20.72 -24.64 -2.64
CA ARG A 156 19.81 -25.49 -1.84
C ARG A 156 19.19 -26.62 -2.65
N CYS A 157 18.77 -26.36 -3.88
CA CYS A 157 18.29 -27.40 -4.79
C CYS A 157 19.40 -28.44 -5.06
N ALA A 158 20.61 -27.99 -5.38
CA ALA A 158 21.75 -28.88 -5.64
C ALA A 158 22.17 -29.70 -4.40
N GLU A 159 22.16 -29.10 -3.21
CA GLU A 159 22.46 -29.78 -1.93
C GLU A 159 21.47 -30.91 -1.60
N ASN A 160 20.27 -30.87 -2.18
CA ASN A 160 19.19 -31.84 -1.95
C ASN A 160 18.89 -32.71 -3.19
N ASP A 161 19.81 -32.75 -4.16
CA ASP A 161 19.67 -33.52 -5.41
C ASP A 161 18.39 -33.18 -6.21
N ILE A 162 17.90 -31.93 -6.11
CA ILE A 162 16.76 -31.42 -6.85
C ILE A 162 17.23 -30.56 -8.03
N SER A 163 16.81 -30.91 -9.25
CA SER A 163 17.07 -30.12 -10.46
C SER A 163 15.85 -29.32 -10.88
N PHE A 164 15.90 -28.00 -10.70
CA PHE A 164 14.84 -27.09 -11.18
C PHE A 164 14.64 -27.21 -12.70
N ALA A 165 15.73 -27.31 -13.48
CA ALA A 165 15.64 -27.42 -14.93
C ALA A 165 14.87 -28.68 -15.37
N GLU A 166 15.11 -29.82 -14.69
CA GLU A 166 14.37 -31.06 -14.96
C GLU A 166 12.90 -30.98 -14.53
N GLN A 167 12.61 -30.35 -13.38
CA GLN A 167 11.23 -30.12 -12.93
C GLN A 167 10.49 -29.22 -13.92
N PHE A 168 11.11 -28.13 -14.37
CA PHE A 168 10.52 -27.21 -15.32
C PHE A 168 10.33 -27.82 -16.71
N GLU A 169 11.31 -28.57 -17.21
CA GLU A 169 11.18 -29.34 -18.45
C GLU A 169 10.03 -30.35 -18.35
N THR A 170 9.91 -31.06 -17.23
CA THR A 170 8.81 -31.99 -16.99
C THR A 170 7.46 -31.29 -17.00
N GLN A 171 7.35 -30.13 -16.33
CA GLN A 171 6.10 -29.37 -16.34
C GLN A 171 5.75 -28.84 -17.74
N LEU A 172 6.73 -28.30 -18.48
CA LEU A 172 6.51 -27.80 -19.83
C LEU A 172 5.97 -28.89 -20.77
N ARG A 173 6.47 -30.12 -20.65
CA ARG A 173 5.97 -31.26 -21.42
C ARG A 173 4.53 -31.66 -21.04
N ASN A 174 4.13 -31.43 -19.79
CA ASN A 174 2.80 -31.76 -19.29
C ASN A 174 1.75 -30.71 -19.67
N VAL A 175 2.15 -29.48 -19.96
CA VAL A 175 1.20 -28.47 -20.42
C VAL A 175 0.90 -28.71 -21.90
N THR A 176 -0.23 -29.37 -22.18
CA THR A 176 -0.69 -29.67 -23.54
C THR A 176 -1.07 -28.39 -24.29
N HIS A 177 -0.44 -28.15 -25.44
CA HIS A 177 -0.92 -27.15 -26.39
C HIS A 177 -1.94 -27.76 -27.35
N ASN A 178 -3.09 -27.10 -27.51
CA ASN A 178 -3.92 -27.34 -28.68
C ASN A 178 -3.14 -26.93 -29.94
N THR A 179 -3.18 -27.75 -30.98
CA THR A 179 -2.69 -27.36 -32.31
C THR A 179 -3.40 -26.08 -32.75
N GLY A 180 -2.65 -24.97 -32.83
CA GLY A 180 -3.19 -23.64 -33.14
C GLY A 180 -3.19 -22.63 -31.99
N ALA A 181 -2.62 -22.97 -30.83
CA ALA A 181 -2.57 -22.06 -29.70
C ALA A 181 -1.89 -20.71 -30.06
N ASN A 182 -2.52 -19.60 -29.66
CA ASN A 182 -1.97 -18.27 -29.88
C ASN A 182 -0.81 -17.97 -28.90
N GLU A 183 -0.08 -16.87 -29.12
CA GLU A 183 1.07 -16.50 -28.27
C GLU A 183 0.69 -16.37 -26.79
N ARG A 184 -0.47 -15.78 -26.50
CA ARG A 184 -0.99 -15.58 -25.14
C ARG A 184 -1.22 -16.91 -24.41
N GLU A 185 -1.80 -17.89 -25.09
CA GLU A 185 -2.02 -19.23 -24.55
C GLU A 185 -0.69 -19.94 -24.30
N LYS A 186 0.26 -19.83 -25.25
CA LYS A 186 1.61 -20.40 -25.07
C LYS A 186 2.35 -19.78 -23.89
N TYR A 187 2.31 -18.46 -23.76
CA TYR A 187 2.89 -17.76 -22.62
C TYR A 187 2.27 -18.22 -21.30
N GLY A 188 0.93 -18.32 -21.24
CA GLY A 188 0.22 -18.85 -20.08
C GLY A 188 0.67 -20.25 -19.69
N SER A 189 0.83 -21.15 -20.66
CA SER A 189 1.35 -22.50 -20.43
C SER A 189 2.76 -22.51 -19.85
N ILE A 190 3.65 -21.65 -20.33
CA ILE A 190 5.03 -21.54 -19.85
C ILE A 190 5.03 -21.06 -18.39
N VAL A 191 4.26 -20.03 -18.06
CA VAL A 191 4.14 -19.52 -16.68
C VAL A 191 3.55 -20.59 -15.75
N THR A 192 2.50 -21.30 -16.18
CA THR A 192 1.93 -22.43 -15.42
C THR A 192 3.01 -23.48 -15.14
N ALA A 193 3.75 -23.90 -16.15
CA ALA A 193 4.82 -24.88 -15.97
C ALA A 193 5.92 -24.38 -15.02
N PHE A 194 6.24 -23.09 -15.09
CA PHE A 194 7.26 -22.45 -14.28
C PHE A 194 6.88 -22.43 -12.79
N VAL A 195 5.68 -21.95 -12.45
CA VAL A 195 5.24 -21.88 -11.04
C VAL A 195 5.06 -23.26 -10.42
N TRP A 196 4.60 -24.25 -11.19
CA TRP A 196 4.55 -25.65 -10.72
C TRP A 196 5.94 -26.26 -10.53
N ALA A 197 6.93 -25.86 -11.32
CA ALA A 197 8.32 -26.30 -11.11
C ALA A 197 8.89 -25.70 -9.83
N ILE A 198 8.59 -24.43 -9.53
CA ILE A 198 8.96 -23.77 -8.28
C ILE A 198 8.29 -24.50 -7.10
N GLU A 199 6.97 -24.67 -7.13
CA GLU A 199 6.22 -25.37 -6.09
C GLU A 199 6.87 -26.72 -5.76
N ARG A 200 7.18 -27.55 -6.77
CA ARG A 200 7.83 -28.85 -6.57
C ARG A 200 9.20 -28.75 -5.92
N CYS A 201 10.00 -27.74 -6.26
CA CYS A 201 11.30 -27.52 -5.62
C CYS A 201 11.14 -27.17 -4.14
N PHE A 202 10.24 -26.26 -3.80
CA PHE A 202 9.98 -25.85 -2.41
C PHE A 202 9.37 -26.97 -1.57
N SER A 203 8.40 -27.69 -2.14
CA SER A 203 7.80 -28.88 -1.53
C SER A 203 8.82 -29.98 -1.24
N ALA A 204 9.85 -30.13 -2.07
CA ALA A 204 10.91 -31.11 -1.87
C ALA A 204 12.00 -30.66 -0.89
N VAL A 205 12.22 -29.36 -0.73
CA VAL A 205 13.36 -28.81 0.02
C VAL A 205 12.87 -27.77 1.02
N SER A 206 12.59 -28.22 2.24
CA SER A 206 12.11 -27.34 3.32
C SER A 206 13.06 -26.17 3.63
N ALA A 207 14.37 -26.35 3.40
CA ALA A 207 15.39 -25.31 3.60
C ALA A 207 15.35 -24.16 2.58
N LEU A 208 14.53 -24.28 1.52
CA LEU A 208 14.27 -23.17 0.60
C LEU A 208 13.37 -22.11 1.23
N HIS A 209 12.44 -22.52 2.11
CA HIS A 209 11.49 -21.61 2.72
C HIS A 209 12.17 -20.55 3.59
N ARG A 210 11.57 -19.35 3.62
CA ARG A 210 12.03 -18.24 4.45
C ARG A 210 11.71 -18.55 5.92
N THR A 211 12.73 -18.48 6.79
CA THR A 211 12.58 -18.75 8.24
C THR A 211 12.33 -17.50 9.09
N ARG A 212 12.55 -16.30 8.55
CA ARG A 212 12.42 -15.02 9.29
C ARG A 212 11.44 -14.03 8.69
N LEU A 213 11.05 -14.24 7.43
CA LEU A 213 10.21 -13.31 6.67
C LEU A 213 9.09 -14.16 6.06
N SER A 214 7.84 -13.73 6.14
CA SER A 214 6.71 -14.52 5.64
C SER A 214 6.77 -14.65 4.12
N GLU A 215 6.21 -15.72 3.57
CA GLU A 215 5.98 -15.87 2.12
C GLU A 215 4.59 -15.31 1.72
N VAL A 216 4.01 -14.50 2.60
CA VAL A 216 2.75 -13.77 2.38
C VAL A 216 3.08 -12.38 1.87
N VAL A 217 3.19 -12.25 0.55
CA VAL A 217 3.55 -10.97 -0.10
C VAL A 217 2.42 -9.95 -0.02
N ILE A 218 1.16 -10.39 -0.13
CA ILE A 218 -0.02 -9.50 -0.14
C ILE A 218 -0.75 -9.44 1.22
N GLY A 219 -0.03 -9.64 2.32
CA GLY A 219 -0.63 -9.78 3.65
C GLY A 219 -1.47 -8.57 4.08
N SER A 220 -1.08 -7.36 3.67
CA SER A 220 -1.85 -6.14 3.91
C SER A 220 -3.22 -6.18 3.24
N ASN A 221 -3.32 -6.59 1.98
CA ASN A 221 -4.60 -6.75 1.28
C ASN A 221 -5.45 -7.89 1.89
N LEU A 222 -4.85 -8.99 2.37
CA LEU A 222 -5.58 -10.03 3.09
C LEU A 222 -6.20 -9.50 4.39
N ASN A 223 -5.44 -8.69 5.12
CA ASN A 223 -5.90 -8.06 6.36
C ASN A 223 -7.00 -7.03 6.08
N PHE A 224 -6.84 -6.21 5.06
CA PHE A 224 -7.85 -5.26 4.59
C PHE A 224 -9.18 -5.94 4.23
N VAL A 225 -9.12 -7.07 3.52
CA VAL A 225 -10.31 -7.77 3.05
C VAL A 225 -11.03 -8.52 4.16
N ARG A 226 -10.36 -8.92 5.25
CA ARG A 226 -10.96 -9.74 6.30
C ARG A 226 -12.22 -9.10 6.93
N PRO A 227 -12.23 -7.82 7.35
CA PRO A 227 -13.45 -7.16 7.80
C PRO A 227 -14.57 -7.13 6.73
N LEU A 228 -14.21 -6.99 5.44
CA LEU A 228 -15.18 -6.97 4.35
C LEU A 228 -15.90 -8.32 4.22
N LEU A 229 -15.19 -9.43 4.39
CA LEU A 229 -15.77 -10.78 4.33
C LEU A 229 -16.80 -11.02 5.45
N GLU A 230 -16.62 -10.36 6.59
CA GLU A 230 -17.51 -10.50 7.75
C GLU A 230 -18.74 -9.57 7.66
N GLN A 231 -18.58 -8.38 7.10
CA GLN A 231 -19.57 -7.29 7.21
C GLN A 231 -20.30 -6.98 5.90
N ALA A 232 -19.68 -7.20 4.74
CA ALA A 232 -20.28 -6.87 3.46
C ALA A 232 -21.35 -7.91 3.03
N PRO A 233 -22.37 -7.50 2.26
CA PRO A 233 -23.36 -8.44 1.73
C PRO A 233 -22.72 -9.48 0.80
N ALA A 234 -23.08 -10.76 0.96
CA ALA A 234 -22.56 -11.84 0.12
C ALA A 234 -22.77 -11.62 -1.39
N ALA A 235 -23.88 -10.99 -1.79
CA ALA A 235 -24.13 -10.63 -3.19
C ALA A 235 -23.14 -9.59 -3.74
N THR A 236 -22.65 -8.68 -2.89
CA THR A 236 -21.63 -7.69 -3.24
C THR A 236 -20.27 -8.36 -3.36
N LEU A 237 -19.89 -9.21 -2.39
CA LEU A 237 -18.63 -9.96 -2.42
C LEU A 237 -18.53 -10.88 -3.65
N ALA A 238 -19.62 -11.54 -4.03
CA ALA A 238 -19.66 -12.41 -5.21
C ALA A 238 -19.33 -11.69 -6.53
N ARG A 239 -19.61 -10.38 -6.64
CA ARG A 239 -19.23 -9.56 -7.82
C ARG A 239 -17.72 -9.32 -7.87
N LEU A 240 -17.10 -9.15 -6.70
CA LEU A 240 -15.66 -8.89 -6.55
C LEU A 240 -14.81 -10.16 -6.67
N ALA A 241 -15.37 -11.33 -6.36
CA ALA A 241 -14.69 -12.61 -6.21
C ALA A 241 -14.21 -13.23 -7.55
N ASN A 242 -13.26 -12.61 -8.21
CA ASN A 242 -12.69 -13.12 -9.45
C ASN A 242 -11.21 -12.75 -9.65
N THR A 243 -10.62 -13.33 -10.69
CA THR A 243 -9.19 -13.20 -11.01
C THR A 243 -8.97 -12.47 -12.34
N GLN A 244 -9.95 -11.68 -12.80
CA GLN A 244 -9.74 -10.78 -13.94
C GLN A 244 -8.92 -9.58 -13.47
N PHE A 245 -7.89 -9.25 -14.25
CA PHE A 245 -6.93 -8.21 -13.87
C PHE A 245 -7.52 -6.80 -13.91
N ALA A 246 -8.37 -6.53 -14.89
CA ALA A 246 -9.09 -5.26 -14.98
C ALA A 246 -10.19 -5.19 -13.90
N ILE A 247 -10.47 -3.98 -13.45
CA ILE A 247 -11.64 -3.67 -12.64
C ILE A 247 -12.74 -3.22 -13.60
N ALA A 248 -13.89 -3.88 -13.57
CA ALA A 248 -15.07 -3.47 -14.32
C ALA A 248 -15.91 -2.46 -13.52
N ALA A 249 -16.75 -1.67 -14.20
CA ALA A 249 -17.61 -0.69 -13.53
C ALA A 249 -18.48 -1.33 -12.43
N ASP A 250 -19.04 -2.51 -12.66
CA ASP A 250 -19.85 -3.20 -11.67
C ASP A 250 -19.02 -3.65 -10.45
N GLU A 251 -17.75 -4.00 -10.64
CA GLU A 251 -16.84 -4.33 -9.56
C GLU A 251 -16.41 -3.08 -8.78
N ALA A 252 -16.17 -1.96 -9.46
CA ALA A 252 -15.85 -0.69 -8.81
C ALA A 252 -16.96 -0.24 -7.85
N ASN A 253 -18.22 -0.28 -8.32
CA ASN A 253 -19.38 0.04 -7.49
C ASN A 253 -19.55 -0.96 -6.33
N ALA A 254 -19.36 -2.27 -6.58
CA ALA A 254 -19.42 -3.29 -5.53
C ALA A 254 -18.32 -3.12 -4.48
N PHE A 255 -17.13 -2.66 -4.88
CA PHE A 255 -16.04 -2.40 -3.96
C PHE A 255 -16.40 -1.28 -2.97
N LEU A 256 -16.92 -0.16 -3.47
CA LEU A 256 -17.38 0.94 -2.60
C LEU A 256 -18.50 0.49 -1.66
N GLU A 257 -19.46 -0.29 -2.15
CA GLU A 257 -20.53 -0.87 -1.34
C GLU A 257 -20.02 -1.82 -0.24
N ALA A 258 -19.00 -2.62 -0.54
CA ALA A 258 -18.38 -3.51 0.44
C ALA A 258 -17.60 -2.71 1.50
N VAL A 259 -16.81 -1.72 1.06
CA VAL A 259 -15.97 -0.91 1.94
C VAL A 259 -16.81 -0.03 2.86
N GLN A 260 -17.92 0.56 2.43
CA GLN A 260 -18.75 1.34 3.38
C GLN A 260 -19.46 0.45 4.42
N ALA A 261 -19.55 -0.86 4.21
CA ALA A 261 -20.27 -1.76 5.11
C ALA A 261 -19.45 -2.15 6.35
N ARG A 262 -18.12 -1.94 6.32
CA ARG A 262 -17.27 -2.15 7.50
C ARG A 262 -17.36 -0.98 8.46
N GLU A 263 -17.06 -1.25 9.73
CA GLU A 263 -16.77 -0.24 10.73
C GLU A 263 -15.77 0.80 10.20
N HIS A 264 -16.14 2.08 10.33
CA HIS A 264 -15.39 3.25 9.84
C HIS A 264 -15.14 3.30 8.32
N GLY A 265 -15.81 2.42 7.56
CA GLY A 265 -15.69 2.34 6.11
C GLY A 265 -16.15 3.61 5.37
N GLU A 266 -17.02 4.39 5.99
CA GLU A 266 -17.50 5.67 5.48
C GLU A 266 -16.38 6.67 5.21
N TYR A 267 -15.31 6.62 6.00
CA TYR A 267 -14.16 7.51 5.85
C TYR A 267 -13.30 7.12 4.63
N LEU A 268 -13.07 5.83 4.39
CA LEU A 268 -12.31 5.39 3.22
C LEU A 268 -13.09 5.65 1.92
N VAL A 269 -14.39 5.33 1.89
CA VAL A 269 -15.24 5.65 0.73
C VAL A 269 -15.31 7.16 0.53
N GLY A 270 -15.51 7.95 1.59
CA GLY A 270 -15.49 9.41 1.51
C GLY A 270 -14.20 9.97 0.93
N SER A 271 -13.04 9.40 1.29
CA SER A 271 -11.74 9.78 0.73
C SER A 271 -11.64 9.50 -0.76
N ILE A 272 -12.08 8.32 -1.20
CA ILE A 272 -12.13 7.97 -2.63
C ILE A 272 -13.02 8.96 -3.38
N LEU A 273 -14.17 9.34 -2.82
CA LEU A 273 -15.06 10.34 -3.42
C LEU A 273 -14.41 11.72 -3.54
N LEU A 274 -13.74 12.20 -2.48
CA LEU A 274 -13.05 13.50 -2.49
C LEU A 274 -11.90 13.51 -3.51
N ILE A 275 -11.09 12.45 -3.56
CA ILE A 275 -9.99 12.33 -4.54
C ILE A 275 -10.55 12.26 -5.97
N ALA A 276 -11.67 11.54 -6.18
CA ALA A 276 -12.32 11.47 -7.48
C ALA A 276 -12.81 12.85 -7.97
N VAL A 277 -13.28 13.70 -7.05
CA VAL A 277 -13.65 15.11 -7.33
C VAL A 277 -12.45 15.98 -7.65
N VAL A 278 -11.35 15.86 -6.90
CA VAL A 278 -10.11 16.62 -7.15
C VAL A 278 -9.60 16.35 -8.57
N GLY A 279 -9.76 15.13 -9.05
CA GLY A 279 -9.41 14.74 -10.41
C GLY A 279 -8.19 13.83 -10.39
N PRO A 280 -8.40 12.50 -10.36
CA PRO A 280 -7.30 11.55 -10.26
C PRO A 280 -6.39 11.53 -11.50
N SER A 281 -6.83 12.11 -12.62
CA SER A 281 -6.05 12.23 -13.85
C SER A 281 -5.17 13.50 -13.93
N GLN A 282 -5.11 14.29 -12.86
CA GLN A 282 -4.21 15.44 -12.77
C GLN A 282 -2.74 15.00 -12.56
N ASP A 283 -1.81 15.96 -12.66
CA ASP A 283 -0.43 15.72 -12.25
C ASP A 283 -0.37 15.40 -10.75
N ARG A 284 0.51 14.47 -10.35
CA ARG A 284 0.53 13.94 -8.99
C ARG A 284 0.80 15.01 -7.94
N ASP A 285 1.70 15.95 -8.22
CA ASP A 285 2.03 17.02 -7.29
C ASP A 285 0.83 17.98 -7.12
N ALA A 286 0.05 18.18 -8.18
CA ALA A 286 -1.19 18.97 -8.12
C ALA A 286 -2.27 18.28 -7.28
N ILE A 287 -2.44 16.96 -7.40
CA ILE A 287 -3.39 16.21 -6.56
C ILE A 287 -2.99 16.34 -5.09
N LEU A 288 -1.71 16.15 -4.76
CA LEU A 288 -1.23 16.26 -3.38
C LEU A 288 -1.40 17.68 -2.82
N ASP A 289 -1.20 18.71 -3.64
CA ASP A 289 -1.45 20.09 -3.26
C ASP A 289 -2.94 20.36 -3.01
N ASP A 290 -3.83 19.90 -3.88
CA ASP A 290 -5.28 20.03 -3.69
C ASP A 290 -5.76 19.26 -2.44
N LEU A 291 -5.18 18.09 -2.16
CA LEU A 291 -5.50 17.30 -0.97
C LEU A 291 -5.13 18.01 0.34
N ARG A 292 -4.06 18.82 0.34
CA ARG A 292 -3.70 19.69 1.48
C ARG A 292 -4.73 20.80 1.71
N HIS A 293 -5.47 21.18 0.68
CA HIS A 293 -6.43 22.30 0.66
C HIS A 293 -7.90 21.85 0.56
N LEU A 294 -8.18 20.59 0.87
CA LEU A 294 -9.55 20.03 0.84
C LEU A 294 -10.58 20.85 1.61
N PRO A 295 -10.31 21.38 2.82
CA PRO A 295 -11.32 22.14 3.55
C PRO A 295 -11.74 23.42 2.83
N GLU A 296 -10.82 24.13 2.17
CA GLU A 296 -11.13 25.30 1.34
C GLU A 296 -11.82 24.91 0.04
N LEU A 297 -11.38 23.82 -0.60
CA LEU A 297 -12.01 23.29 -1.80
C LEU A 297 -13.47 22.93 -1.52
N TYR A 298 -13.73 22.16 -0.47
CA TYR A 298 -15.07 21.72 -0.06
C TYR A 298 -16.00 22.90 0.22
N ARG A 299 -15.50 23.95 0.88
CA ARG A 299 -16.29 25.15 1.19
C ARG A 299 -16.58 26.03 -0.03
N SER A 300 -15.62 26.11 -0.95
CA SER A 300 -15.74 26.96 -2.14
C SER A 300 -16.61 26.33 -3.23
N ARG A 301 -16.87 25.01 -3.16
CA ARG A 301 -17.61 24.23 -4.15
C ARG A 301 -18.95 23.73 -3.61
N ALA A 302 -20.03 24.43 -3.97
CA ALA A 302 -21.39 24.03 -3.59
C ALA A 302 -21.88 22.74 -4.28
N ASP A 303 -21.20 22.31 -5.34
CA ASP A 303 -21.52 21.14 -6.16
C ASP A 303 -20.74 19.88 -5.75
N ILE A 304 -19.88 19.94 -4.72
CA ILE A 304 -18.94 18.86 -4.42
C ILE A 304 -19.62 17.52 -4.12
N ILE A 305 -20.75 17.52 -3.42
CA ILE A 305 -21.53 16.31 -3.12
C ILE A 305 -22.18 15.76 -4.39
N ASP A 306 -22.73 16.64 -5.24
CA ASP A 306 -23.37 16.25 -6.49
C ASP A 306 -22.34 15.66 -7.47
N GLU A 307 -21.15 16.26 -7.56
CA GLU A 307 -20.05 15.75 -8.38
C GLU A 307 -19.51 14.43 -7.84
N ALA A 308 -19.24 14.33 -6.53
CA ALA A 308 -18.80 13.09 -5.88
C ALA A 308 -19.77 11.94 -6.15
N SER A 309 -21.07 12.19 -6.00
CA SER A 309 -22.12 11.20 -6.31
C SER A 309 -22.16 10.83 -7.79
N GLY A 310 -21.83 11.79 -8.66
CA GLY A 310 -21.77 11.61 -10.11
C GLY A 310 -20.61 10.73 -10.58
N GLN A 311 -19.53 10.59 -9.80
CA GLN A 311 -18.39 9.74 -10.14
C GLN A 311 -18.72 8.24 -10.10
N PHE A 312 -19.67 7.83 -9.25
CA PHE A 312 -20.05 6.43 -9.04
C PHE A 312 -21.59 6.28 -9.04
N PRO A 313 -22.26 6.53 -10.17
CA PRO A 313 -23.72 6.71 -10.23
C PRO A 313 -24.52 5.43 -9.93
N GLU A 314 -23.89 4.26 -10.03
CA GLU A 314 -24.52 2.96 -9.75
C GLU A 314 -24.17 2.41 -8.36
N ALA A 315 -23.20 3.01 -7.65
CA ALA A 315 -22.86 2.61 -6.29
C ALA A 315 -23.96 3.07 -5.34
N ASN A 316 -24.49 2.15 -4.53
CA ASN A 316 -25.44 2.50 -3.47
C ASN A 316 -24.70 3.09 -2.26
N ILE A 317 -24.24 4.33 -2.38
CA ILE A 317 -23.49 5.03 -1.32
C ILE A 317 -24.45 5.50 -0.23
N SER A 318 -24.14 5.10 1.01
CA SER A 318 -24.93 5.43 2.19
C SER A 318 -24.85 6.93 2.53
N ARG A 319 -25.85 7.44 3.27
CA ARG A 319 -25.88 8.85 3.65
C ARG A 319 -24.73 9.20 4.59
N GLU A 320 -24.36 8.24 5.43
CA GLU A 320 -23.29 8.31 6.41
C GLU A 320 -21.96 8.72 5.74
N VAL A 321 -21.66 8.21 4.54
CA VAL A 321 -20.48 8.62 3.75
C VAL A 321 -20.52 10.11 3.41
N PHE A 322 -21.68 10.64 3.01
CA PHE A 322 -21.82 12.05 2.66
C PHE A 322 -21.82 12.96 3.89
N ASP A 323 -22.43 12.52 4.99
CA ASP A 323 -22.50 13.27 6.24
C ASP A 323 -21.09 13.46 6.86
N VAL A 324 -20.11 12.58 6.56
CA VAL A 324 -18.73 12.71 7.05
C VAL A 324 -17.78 13.50 6.15
N LEU A 325 -18.14 13.85 4.91
CA LEU A 325 -17.19 14.46 3.94
C LEU A 325 -16.53 15.75 4.43
N GLU A 326 -17.28 16.60 5.13
CA GLU A 326 -16.72 17.85 5.63
C GLU A 326 -15.76 17.66 6.83
N PRO A 327 -16.14 16.90 7.87
CA PRO A 327 -15.17 16.41 8.86
C PRO A 327 -13.94 15.79 8.19
N LEU A 328 -14.17 15.03 7.12
CA LEU A 328 -13.14 14.32 6.38
C LEU A 328 -12.09 15.23 5.74
N CYS A 329 -12.50 16.38 5.24
CA CYS A 329 -11.57 17.37 4.72
C CYS A 329 -10.62 17.86 5.82
N TYR A 330 -11.13 18.12 7.03
CA TYR A 330 -10.29 18.53 8.16
C TYR A 330 -9.34 17.41 8.62
N PHE A 331 -9.86 16.19 8.64
CA PHE A 331 -9.13 14.97 8.94
C PHE A 331 -7.93 14.78 7.99
N TRP A 332 -8.11 14.95 6.68
CA TRP A 332 -7.00 14.99 5.71
C TRP A 332 -5.94 16.04 6.10
N SER A 333 -6.35 17.24 6.51
CA SER A 333 -5.40 18.28 6.96
C SER A 333 -4.64 17.90 8.24
N VAL A 334 -5.25 17.17 9.18
CA VAL A 334 -4.54 16.63 10.36
C VAL A 334 -3.42 15.67 9.94
N ASN A 335 -3.65 14.83 8.93
CA ASN A 335 -2.59 13.94 8.44
C ASN A 335 -1.43 14.74 7.84
N TYR A 336 -1.73 15.73 7.00
CA TYR A 336 -0.68 16.57 6.42
C TYR A 336 0.06 17.36 7.49
N PHE A 337 -0.62 17.83 8.53
CA PHE A 337 0.03 18.44 9.70
C PHE A 337 1.01 17.50 10.40
N LEU A 338 0.58 16.29 10.72
CA LEU A 338 1.46 15.26 11.26
C LEU A 338 2.59 14.94 10.27
N ALA A 339 2.28 15.04 8.98
CA ALA A 339 3.22 14.70 7.93
C ALA A 339 4.37 15.70 7.82
N ASP A 340 3.99 16.95 7.64
CA ASP A 340 4.85 18.11 7.50
C ASP A 340 5.60 18.37 8.82
N GLY A 341 4.98 18.17 9.99
CA GLY A 341 5.68 18.26 11.28
C GLY A 341 6.82 17.24 11.45
N GLU A 342 6.65 16.01 10.98
CA GLU A 342 7.73 15.02 10.97
C GLU A 342 8.86 15.39 10.00
N ASP A 343 8.52 15.94 8.85
CA ASP A 343 9.47 16.42 7.86
C ASP A 343 10.32 17.58 8.42
N LEU A 344 9.67 18.57 9.04
CA LEU A 344 10.33 19.66 9.76
C LEU A 344 11.24 19.14 10.87
N ALA A 345 10.77 18.19 11.69
CA ALA A 345 11.56 17.61 12.78
C ALA A 345 12.79 16.85 12.27
N ARG A 346 12.65 16.10 11.17
CA ARG A 346 13.78 15.41 10.52
C ARG A 346 14.80 16.40 9.99
N HIS A 347 14.35 17.44 9.31
CA HIS A 347 15.23 18.46 8.76
C HIS A 347 16.02 19.16 9.86
N LEU A 348 15.35 19.53 10.96
CA LEU A 348 15.96 20.16 12.12
C LEU A 348 17.01 19.24 12.80
N ILE A 349 16.70 17.96 12.99
CA ILE A 349 17.57 17.03 13.72
C ILE A 349 18.74 16.56 12.85
N ALA A 350 18.53 16.34 11.55
CA ALA A 350 19.58 15.87 10.64
C ALA A 350 20.67 16.94 10.41
N ASN A 351 20.30 18.22 10.45
CA ASN A 351 21.22 19.33 10.21
C ASN A 351 21.93 19.83 11.47
N THR A 352 21.66 19.25 12.64
CA THR A 352 22.23 19.69 13.91
C THR A 352 23.14 18.65 14.56
N SER A 353 24.07 19.12 15.40
CA SER A 353 24.99 18.24 16.15
C SER A 353 24.36 17.63 17.42
N GLY A 354 23.04 17.51 17.45
CA GLY A 354 22.24 17.12 18.63
C GLY A 354 21.94 18.28 19.59
N ILE A 355 22.34 19.51 19.23
CA ILE A 355 22.02 20.76 19.91
C ILE A 355 21.29 21.64 18.89
N ILE A 356 20.12 22.14 19.27
CA ILE A 356 19.27 23.03 18.48
C ILE A 356 19.13 24.35 19.24
N THR A 357 19.23 25.46 18.55
CA THR A 357 19.03 26.80 19.11
C THR A 357 17.72 27.41 18.60
N ASP A 358 17.29 28.50 19.23
CA ASP A 358 16.14 29.27 18.76
C ASP A 358 16.31 29.76 17.31
N ASP A 359 17.54 30.16 16.93
CA ASP A 359 17.88 30.62 15.57
C ASP A 359 17.74 29.49 14.53
N ASP A 360 18.11 28.24 14.88
CA ASP A 360 17.97 27.09 13.97
C ASP A 360 16.49 26.79 13.66
N ILE A 361 15.60 27.05 14.63
CA ILE A 361 14.16 26.85 14.48
C ILE A 361 13.56 27.99 13.65
N ASP A 362 14.02 29.22 13.86
CA ASP A 362 13.58 30.37 13.07
C ASP A 362 13.99 30.18 11.59
N GLU A 363 15.23 29.76 11.33
CA GLU A 363 15.71 29.42 9.97
C GLU A 363 14.86 28.31 9.32
N LEU A 364 14.49 27.28 10.10
CA LEU A 364 13.62 26.20 9.61
C LEU A 364 12.26 26.72 9.14
N PHE A 365 11.61 27.60 9.90
CA PHE A 365 10.30 28.13 9.55
C PHE A 365 10.35 29.20 8.43
N GLU A 366 11.49 29.88 8.26
CA GLU A 366 11.71 30.85 7.17
C GLU A 366 12.00 30.16 5.83
N ASP A 367 12.80 29.08 5.83
CA ASP A 367 13.39 28.53 4.60
C ASP A 367 12.79 27.18 4.15
N HIS A 368 12.04 26.47 5.01
CA HIS A 368 11.51 25.14 4.67
C HIS A 368 10.07 25.19 4.12
N GLY A 369 9.86 24.65 2.92
CA GLY A 369 8.57 24.75 2.20
C GLY A 369 7.36 24.13 2.92
N THR A 370 7.57 23.17 3.82
CA THR A 370 6.50 22.56 4.62
C THR A 370 6.09 23.38 5.85
N ALA A 371 6.86 24.41 6.22
CA ALA A 371 6.52 25.30 7.34
C ALA A 371 5.25 26.11 7.07
N GLU A 372 5.08 26.65 5.85
CA GLU A 372 3.87 27.39 5.45
C GLU A 372 2.60 26.52 5.59
N SER A 373 2.66 25.26 5.16
CA SER A 373 1.55 24.30 5.31
C SER A 373 1.23 24.01 6.78
N PHE A 374 2.26 23.88 7.62
CA PHE A 374 2.11 23.66 9.05
C PHE A 374 1.43 24.87 9.74
N GLU A 375 1.87 26.09 9.43
CA GLU A 375 1.27 27.33 9.94
C GLU A 375 -0.19 27.47 9.51
N ARG A 376 -0.48 27.21 8.24
CA ARG A 376 -1.85 27.28 7.70
C ARG A 376 -2.79 26.30 8.39
N PHE A 377 -2.34 25.10 8.73
CA PHE A 377 -3.16 24.16 9.49
C PHE A 377 -3.49 24.65 10.91
N ILE A 378 -2.56 25.36 11.55
CA ILE A 378 -2.79 25.96 12.86
C ILE A 378 -3.86 27.05 12.74
N GLU A 379 -3.74 27.95 11.77
CA GLU A 379 -4.75 28.98 11.49
C GLU A 379 -6.13 28.35 11.23
N LEU A 380 -6.17 27.27 10.44
CA LEU A 380 -7.39 26.50 10.19
C LEU A 380 -7.98 26.00 11.51
N SER A 381 -7.18 25.36 12.35
CA SER A 381 -7.61 24.75 13.62
C SER A 381 -8.05 25.77 14.68
N THR A 382 -7.70 27.05 14.55
CA THR A 382 -8.19 28.11 15.45
C THR A 382 -9.63 28.56 15.15
N GLN A 383 -10.21 28.18 14.01
CA GLN A 383 -11.60 28.52 13.69
C GLN A 383 -12.56 27.66 14.52
N ASP A 384 -13.52 28.29 15.24
CA ASP A 384 -14.48 27.63 16.16
C ASP A 384 -15.09 26.33 15.64
N ARG A 385 -15.35 26.27 14.33
CA ARG A 385 -15.93 25.11 13.66
C ARG A 385 -15.01 23.89 13.70
N TYR A 386 -13.72 24.05 13.42
CA TYR A 386 -12.77 22.94 13.38
C TYR A 386 -12.36 22.46 14.78
N GLY A 387 -12.59 23.28 15.80
CA GLY A 387 -12.51 22.82 17.20
C GLY A 387 -13.52 21.69 17.50
N ALA A 388 -14.70 21.72 16.89
CA ALA A 388 -15.68 20.62 16.99
C ALA A 388 -15.21 19.38 16.20
N GLU A 389 -14.74 19.57 14.97
CA GLU A 389 -14.22 18.47 14.13
C GLU A 389 -13.03 17.75 14.78
N LEU A 390 -12.12 18.48 15.44
CA LEU A 390 -11.01 17.90 16.20
C LEU A 390 -11.52 17.09 17.40
N ALA A 391 -12.56 17.56 18.09
CA ALA A 391 -13.16 16.82 19.20
C ALA A 391 -13.83 15.52 18.73
N ASP A 392 -14.50 15.57 17.58
CA ASP A 392 -15.11 14.40 16.96
C ASP A 392 -14.04 13.38 16.51
N LEU A 393 -12.95 13.85 15.88
CA LEU A 393 -11.78 13.02 15.54
C LEU A 393 -11.21 12.31 16.77
N LEU A 394 -10.98 13.04 17.86
CA LEU A 394 -10.50 12.46 19.12
C LEU A 394 -11.44 11.38 19.66
N GLY A 395 -12.75 11.57 19.51
CA GLY A 395 -13.77 10.58 19.86
C GLY A 395 -13.63 9.29 19.05
N VAL A 396 -13.46 9.41 17.73
CA VAL A 396 -13.24 8.27 16.82
C VAL A 396 -11.94 7.54 17.15
N LEU A 397 -10.84 8.28 17.29
CA LEU A 397 -9.52 7.73 17.65
C LEU A 397 -9.55 7.00 19.01
N THR A 398 -10.31 7.53 19.97
CA THR A 398 -10.51 6.88 21.28
C THR A 398 -11.26 5.55 21.13
N SER A 399 -12.29 5.49 20.27
CA SER A 399 -13.00 4.22 20.02
C SER A 399 -12.14 3.19 19.29
N MET A 400 -11.17 3.64 18.50
CA MET A 400 -10.19 2.79 17.81
C MET A 400 -9.02 2.37 18.71
N HIS A 401 -8.97 2.83 19.96
CA HIS A 401 -7.87 2.57 20.91
C HIS A 401 -6.51 3.18 20.52
N GLU A 402 -6.52 4.31 19.81
CA GLU A 402 -5.32 5.06 19.40
C GLU A 402 -4.78 6.01 20.48
N ASP A 403 -4.60 5.51 21.70
CA ASP A 403 -4.35 6.29 22.92
C ASP A 403 -3.17 7.29 22.79
N THR A 404 -2.09 6.88 22.12
CA THR A 404 -0.88 7.72 21.97
C THR A 404 -1.16 8.96 21.14
N VAL A 405 -2.05 8.85 20.16
CA VAL A 405 -2.33 9.94 19.22
C VAL A 405 -3.45 10.80 19.70
N VAL A 406 -4.44 10.22 20.37
CA VAL A 406 -5.38 10.98 21.20
C VAL A 406 -4.59 11.89 22.14
N ALA A 407 -3.56 11.38 22.82
CA ALA A 407 -2.74 12.18 23.72
C ALA A 407 -1.94 13.28 23.01
N LEU A 408 -1.37 13.01 21.83
CA LEU A 408 -0.68 14.02 21.01
C LEU A 408 -1.63 15.13 20.54
N LEU A 409 -2.80 14.76 20.01
CA LEU A 409 -3.79 15.70 19.50
C LEU A 409 -4.47 16.49 20.64
N ASP A 410 -4.63 15.89 21.82
CA ASP A 410 -5.05 16.60 23.03
C ASP A 410 -3.99 17.63 23.47
N GLN A 411 -2.70 17.27 23.39
CA GLN A 411 -1.60 18.20 23.66
C GLN A 411 -1.61 19.35 22.65
N PHE A 412 -1.74 19.04 21.36
CA PHE A 412 -1.91 20.04 20.29
C PHE A 412 -3.08 20.99 20.60
N ARG A 413 -4.26 20.45 20.94
CA ARG A 413 -5.44 21.25 21.30
C ARG A 413 -5.20 22.12 22.53
N ALA A 414 -4.47 21.64 23.52
CA ALA A 414 -4.12 22.42 24.71
C ALA A 414 -3.23 23.61 24.37
N GLN A 415 -2.22 23.43 23.51
CA GLN A 415 -1.33 24.50 23.07
C GLN A 415 -2.02 25.50 22.15
N LEU A 416 -2.90 25.05 21.26
CA LEU A 416 -3.78 25.95 20.52
C LEU A 416 -4.61 26.84 21.46
N GLY A 417 -5.16 26.27 22.53
CA GLY A 417 -5.94 27.00 23.53
C GLY A 417 -5.12 27.98 24.37
N ALA A 418 -3.80 27.76 24.50
CA ALA A 418 -2.88 28.68 25.16
C ALA A 418 -2.53 29.90 24.27
N GLY A 419 -2.75 29.80 22.96
CA GLY A 419 -2.40 30.84 21.99
C GLY A 419 -0.94 30.81 21.58
N ASP A 420 -0.30 29.64 21.69
CA ASP A 420 1.08 29.42 21.28
C ASP A 420 1.23 29.68 19.77
N SER A 421 2.34 30.31 19.39
CA SER A 421 2.72 30.48 17.98
C SER A 421 3.03 29.12 17.33
N PRO A 422 3.03 29.01 15.98
CA PRO A 422 3.38 27.78 15.28
C PRO A 422 4.71 27.15 15.73
N ARG A 423 5.70 28.00 15.97
CA ARG A 423 7.01 27.65 16.51
C ARG A 423 6.93 27.06 17.92
N GLU A 424 6.29 27.76 18.84
CA GLU A 424 6.13 27.32 20.23
C GLU A 424 5.36 26.00 20.32
N LEU A 425 4.32 25.86 19.50
CA LEU A 425 3.55 24.63 19.38
C LEU A 425 4.40 23.48 18.84
N PHE A 426 5.19 23.70 17.78
CA PHE A 426 6.08 22.68 17.22
C PHE A 426 7.10 22.18 18.25
N ILE A 427 7.75 23.10 18.97
CA ILE A 427 8.69 22.78 20.05
C ILE A 427 7.98 21.99 21.14
N ALA A 428 6.83 22.48 21.62
CA ALA A 428 6.10 21.82 22.69
C ALA A 428 5.65 20.39 22.34
N LEU A 429 5.31 20.12 21.08
CA LEU A 429 4.98 18.76 20.63
C LEU A 429 6.23 17.86 20.56
N LEU A 430 7.38 18.38 20.15
CA LEU A 430 8.65 17.64 20.18
C LEU A 430 9.13 17.36 21.60
N GLU A 431 8.95 18.30 22.53
CA GLU A 431 9.23 18.08 23.96
C GLU A 431 8.28 17.05 24.55
N TRP A 432 6.99 17.14 24.24
CA TRP A 432 5.98 16.17 24.68
C TRP A 432 6.31 14.75 24.19
N ASN A 433 6.85 14.61 22.98
CA ASN A 433 7.26 13.33 22.40
C ASN A 433 8.68 12.89 22.82
N ASP A 434 9.26 13.52 23.86
CA ASP A 434 10.62 13.26 24.37
C ASP A 434 11.72 13.37 23.29
N VAL A 435 11.53 14.19 22.26
CA VAL A 435 12.53 14.39 21.21
C VAL A 435 13.49 15.51 21.56
N LEU A 436 12.96 16.60 22.13
CA LEU A 436 13.73 17.74 22.62
C LEU A 436 13.61 17.87 24.14
N VAL A 437 14.66 18.41 24.76
CA VAL A 437 14.65 18.85 26.15
C VAL A 437 15.23 20.26 26.19
N ASP A 438 14.47 21.22 26.71
CA ASP A 438 14.93 22.58 26.98
C ASP A 438 16.05 22.59 28.04
N GLU A 439 17.20 23.16 27.68
CA GLU A 439 18.35 23.42 28.54
C GLU A 439 18.61 24.94 28.69
N SER A 440 17.56 25.75 28.82
CA SER A 440 17.54 27.21 29.09
C SER A 440 18.09 28.13 27.98
N ASP A 441 19.13 27.73 27.26
CA ASP A 441 19.73 28.50 26.15
C ASP A 441 19.80 27.71 24.83
N HIS A 442 19.43 26.44 24.86
CA HIS A 442 19.34 25.55 23.70
C HIS A 442 18.44 24.36 24.01
N TYR A 443 18.05 23.62 22.98
CA TYR A 443 17.36 22.34 23.08
C TYR A 443 18.35 21.22 22.79
N ARG A 444 18.34 20.19 23.63
CA ARG A 444 19.12 18.97 23.41
C ARG A 444 18.24 17.90 22.76
N VAL A 445 18.70 17.37 21.63
CA VAL A 445 18.06 16.23 20.97
C VAL A 445 18.31 14.97 21.81
N THR A 446 17.24 14.25 22.14
CA THR A 446 17.35 12.97 22.88
C THR A 446 16.99 11.75 22.03
N ALA A 447 16.30 11.97 20.91
CA ALA A 447 16.03 10.94 19.91
C ALA A 447 17.30 10.55 19.12
N PRO A 448 17.41 9.31 18.61
CA PRO A 448 18.53 8.89 17.79
C PRO A 448 18.54 9.63 16.45
N ILE A 449 19.66 10.27 16.09
CA ILE A 449 19.83 10.97 14.80
C ILE A 449 19.90 9.95 13.66
N GLN A 450 19.15 10.20 12.59
CA GLN A 450 19.08 9.36 11.39
C GLN A 450 19.22 10.21 10.13
N GLU A 451 20.08 9.79 9.19
CA GLU A 451 20.41 10.52 7.95
C GLU A 451 19.46 10.23 6.77
N ASN A 452 18.32 9.57 7.01
CA ASN A 452 17.41 9.19 5.92
C ASN A 452 16.43 10.33 5.56
N ASP A 453 16.10 10.44 4.27
CA ASP A 453 15.23 11.44 3.67
C ASP A 453 13.80 11.48 4.25
N SER A 454 13.14 12.61 3.96
CA SER A 454 11.81 13.10 4.39
C SER A 454 10.74 12.04 4.71
N ALA A 455 9.89 12.38 5.68
CA ALA A 455 8.75 11.55 6.03
C ALA A 455 7.58 11.83 5.10
N THR A 456 7.29 10.92 4.18
CA THR A 456 6.11 11.05 3.31
C THR A 456 4.82 10.75 4.07
N PHE A 457 3.70 11.27 3.56
CA PHE A 457 2.38 10.79 3.95
C PHE A 457 2.13 9.47 3.20
N TYR A 458 2.61 8.37 3.80
CA TYR A 458 2.51 7.02 3.23
C TYR A 458 1.05 6.61 3.04
N GLY A 459 0.76 5.80 2.01
CA GLY A 459 -0.58 5.29 1.74
C GLY A 459 -1.46 6.21 0.89
N VAL A 460 -1.18 7.53 0.85
CA VAL A 460 -1.89 8.47 -0.03
C VAL A 460 -1.75 8.05 -1.48
N ASP A 461 -0.53 7.63 -1.84
CA ASP A 461 -0.25 7.29 -3.22
C ASP A 461 -1.08 6.10 -3.69
N GLU A 462 -1.17 5.09 -2.83
CA GLU A 462 -1.96 3.90 -3.06
C GLU A 462 -3.46 4.20 -3.16
N VAL A 463 -3.99 5.09 -2.32
CA VAL A 463 -5.41 5.49 -2.34
C VAL A 463 -5.74 6.29 -3.58
N ILE A 464 -4.84 7.19 -4.03
CA ILE A 464 -5.02 7.89 -5.30
C ILE A 464 -5.01 6.87 -6.46
N ASN A 465 -4.06 5.94 -6.49
CA ASN A 465 -3.99 4.91 -7.54
C ASN A 465 -5.23 4.00 -7.55
N TRP A 466 -5.78 3.67 -6.38
CA TRP A 466 -7.06 2.95 -6.27
C TRP A 466 -8.22 3.79 -6.81
N THR A 467 -8.25 5.09 -6.49
CA THR A 467 -9.29 6.02 -6.98
C THR A 467 -9.21 6.18 -8.50
N GLU A 468 -8.01 6.34 -9.06
CA GLU A 468 -7.75 6.30 -10.51
C GLU A 468 -8.34 5.01 -11.12
N THR A 469 -7.96 3.85 -10.58
CA THR A 469 -8.44 2.55 -11.08
C THR A 469 -9.98 2.45 -11.04
N LEU A 470 -10.62 2.91 -9.96
CA LEU A 470 -12.06 2.87 -9.80
C LEU A 470 -12.78 3.82 -10.76
N THR A 471 -12.28 5.04 -10.90
CA THR A 471 -12.87 6.05 -11.78
C THR A 471 -12.72 5.68 -13.25
N GLU A 472 -11.55 5.20 -13.68
CA GLU A 472 -11.32 4.67 -15.04
C GLU A 472 -12.29 3.52 -15.36
N ALA A 473 -12.47 2.59 -14.42
CA ALA A 473 -13.38 1.46 -14.60
C ALA A 473 -14.84 1.87 -14.85
N VAL A 474 -15.28 2.98 -14.26
CA VAL A 474 -16.65 3.51 -14.42
C VAL A 474 -16.79 4.38 -15.67
N VAL A 475 -15.75 5.12 -16.07
CA VAL A 475 -15.78 5.96 -17.28
C VAL A 475 -15.71 5.12 -18.56
N ASP A 476 -14.92 4.04 -18.55
CA ASP A 476 -14.70 3.18 -19.72
C ASP A 476 -15.74 2.04 -19.86
N GLY A 477 -16.53 1.77 -18.82
CA GLY A 477 -17.57 0.74 -18.77
C GLY A 477 -18.92 1.23 -19.27
#